data_AF-A0A2H0YQ97-F1
#
_entry.id   AF-A0A2H0YQ97-F1
#
_cell.length_a   1.000
_cell.length_b   1.000
_cell.length_c   1.000
_cell.angle_alpha   90.00
_cell.angle_beta   90.00
_cell.angle_gamma   90.00
#
_symmetry.space_group_name_H-M   'P 1'
#
loop_
_entity.id
_entity.type
_entity.pdbx_description
1 polymer ?
#
loop_
_entity_poly.entity_id
_entity_poly.type
_entity_poly.pdbx_seq_one_letter_code
_entity_poly.pdbx_strand_id
1 'polypeptide(L)'
;MRNQHQKQFLRRVLTSRGVIVFEVLVIIFLLIGTTKEVIRRISLRQEISILEKQIAELESQNRSLGEYVASINTESFQEKEARKRLNFQKPGESLLIIPETKTLSNEVPDNTILNTTAKGKSNPIRWWQYFFSSST
;
A
#
# COMPACT_ATOMS: atom_id res chain seq x y z
N MET A 1 -46.48 55.88 -20.34
CA MET A 1 -45.37 56.85 -20.16
C MET A 1 -44.68 56.81 -18.78
N ARG A 2 -45.26 56.19 -17.72
CA ARG A 2 -44.71 56.19 -16.35
C ARG A 2 -43.44 55.34 -16.10
N ASN A 3 -43.20 54.30 -16.91
CA ASN A 3 -42.09 53.36 -16.70
C ASN A 3 -40.73 53.87 -17.21
N GLN A 4 -40.70 54.85 -18.11
CA GLN A 4 -39.45 55.40 -18.69
C GLN A 4 -38.72 56.30 -17.66
N HIS A 5 -39.45 57.18 -16.98
CA HIS A 5 -38.89 58.06 -15.94
C HIS A 5 -38.38 57.28 -14.72
N GLN A 6 -39.06 56.20 -14.33
CA GLN A 6 -38.58 55.35 -13.24
C GLN A 6 -37.25 54.68 -13.58
N LYS A 7 -37.10 54.10 -14.78
CA LYS A 7 -35.82 53.48 -15.21
C LYS A 7 -34.66 54.48 -15.23
N GLN A 8 -34.91 55.73 -15.64
CA GLN A 8 -33.90 56.78 -15.65
C GLN A 8 -33.53 57.28 -14.24
N PHE A 9 -34.51 57.34 -13.34
CA PHE A 9 -34.28 57.67 -11.93
C PHE A 9 -33.49 56.58 -11.21
N LEU A 10 -33.88 55.30 -11.35
CA LEU A 10 -33.14 54.17 -10.79
C LEU A 10 -31.70 54.10 -11.32
N ARG A 11 -31.49 54.32 -12.64
CA ARG A 11 -30.14 54.37 -13.22
C ARG A 11 -29.30 55.48 -12.62
N ARG A 12 -29.84 56.70 -12.48
CA ARG A 12 -29.11 57.83 -11.86
C ARG A 12 -28.74 57.55 -10.40
N VAL A 13 -29.66 56.98 -9.63
CA VAL A 13 -29.43 56.65 -8.22
C VAL A 13 -28.39 55.53 -8.10
N LEU A 14 -28.48 54.45 -8.89
CA LEU A 14 -27.48 53.37 -8.92
C LEU A 14 -26.10 53.84 -9.39
N THR A 15 -26.01 54.76 -10.34
CA THR A 15 -24.72 55.28 -10.83
C THR A 15 -24.10 56.35 -9.94
N SER A 16 -24.78 56.74 -8.85
CA SER A 16 -24.23 57.74 -7.92
C SER A 16 -23.10 57.11 -7.10
N ARG A 17 -21.98 57.84 -6.97
CA ARG A 17 -20.78 57.36 -6.26
C ARG A 17 -21.08 56.90 -4.82
N GLY A 18 -22.03 57.54 -4.13
CA GLY A 18 -22.42 57.18 -2.77
C GLY A 18 -23.20 55.87 -2.68
N VAL A 19 -24.13 55.62 -3.61
CA VAL A 19 -24.91 54.37 -3.65
C VAL A 19 -24.02 53.18 -3.98
N ILE A 20 -23.05 53.35 -4.89
CA ILE A 20 -22.06 52.31 -5.22
C ILE A 20 -21.23 51.95 -3.98
N VAL A 21 -20.74 52.93 -3.23
CA VAL A 21 -19.97 52.68 -2.00
C VAL A 21 -20.84 51.96 -0.96
N PHE A 22 -22.08 52.38 -0.78
CA PHE A 22 -23.02 51.72 0.13
C PHE A 22 -23.30 50.26 -0.28
N GLU A 23 -23.53 50.00 -1.57
CA GLU A 23 -23.72 48.66 -2.09
C GLU A 23 -22.50 47.76 -1.84
N VAL A 24 -21.30 48.27 -2.14
CA VAL A 24 -20.04 47.54 -1.89
C VAL A 24 -19.89 47.20 -0.41
N LEU A 25 -20.21 48.13 0.50
CA LEU A 25 -20.17 47.86 1.94
C LEU A 25 -21.17 46.78 2.36
N VAL A 26 -22.38 46.78 1.81
CA VAL A 26 -23.38 45.73 2.06
C VAL A 26 -22.88 44.37 1.55
N ILE A 27 -22.28 44.32 0.36
CA ILE A 27 -21.71 43.09 -0.19
C ILE A 27 -20.58 42.58 0.72
N ILE A 28 -19.65 43.44 1.16
CA ILE A 28 -18.56 43.08 2.06
C ILE A 28 -19.11 42.54 3.39
N PHE A 29 -20.13 43.19 3.95
CA PHE A 29 -20.77 42.76 5.19
C PHE A 29 -21.37 41.34 5.06
N LEU A 30 -22.08 41.08 3.94
CA LEU A 30 -22.64 39.76 3.64
C LEU A 30 -21.55 38.68 3.43
N LEU A 31 -20.45 39.05 2.76
CA LEU A 31 -19.31 38.14 2.56
C LEU A 31 -18.67 37.76 3.90
N ILE A 32 -18.47 38.72 4.81
CA ILE A 32 -17.92 38.45 6.15
C ILE A 32 -18.84 37.50 6.93
N GLY A 33 -20.15 37.72 6.86
CA GLY A 33 -21.15 36.89 7.55
C GLY A 33 -21.17 35.43 7.05
N THR A 34 -20.99 35.22 5.75
CA THR A 34 -21.06 33.89 5.12
C THR A 34 -19.72 33.13 5.13
N THR A 35 -18.59 33.84 5.19
CA THR A 35 -17.25 33.24 5.14
C THR A 35 -17.01 32.23 6.27
N LYS A 36 -17.43 32.55 7.50
CA LYS A 36 -17.23 31.65 8.67
C LYS A 36 -17.93 30.30 8.50
N GLU A 37 -19.14 30.31 7.96
CA GLU A 37 -19.94 29.11 7.76
C GLU A 37 -19.39 28.24 6.62
N VAL A 38 -18.90 28.87 5.54
CA VAL A 38 -18.25 28.16 4.43
C VAL A 38 -16.98 27.45 4.90
N ILE A 39 -16.12 28.14 5.66
CA ILE A 39 -14.89 27.56 6.20
C ILE A 39 -15.21 26.36 7.11
N ARG A 40 -16.20 26.53 8.00
CA ARG A 40 -16.66 25.46 8.90
C ARG A 40 -17.16 24.24 8.12
N ARG A 41 -17.94 24.44 7.05
CA ARG A 41 -18.42 23.34 6.22
C ARG A 41 -17.29 22.58 5.53
N ILE A 42 -16.26 23.29 5.08
CA ILE A 42 -15.08 22.66 4.47
C ILE A 42 -14.33 21.83 5.51
N SER A 43 -14.09 22.36 6.71
CA SER A 43 -13.37 21.62 7.76
C SER A 43 -14.15 20.38 8.22
N LEU A 44 -15.47 20.49 8.40
CA LEU A 44 -16.31 19.33 8.73
C LEU A 44 -16.27 18.25 7.65
N ARG A 45 -16.31 18.63 6.37
CA ARG A 45 -16.20 17.65 5.27
C ARG A 45 -14.84 16.95 5.25
N GLN A 46 -13.77 17.67 5.55
CA GLN A 46 -12.43 17.09 5.67
C GLN A 46 -12.37 16.11 6.85
N GLU A 47 -12.92 16.48 8.00
CA GLU A 47 -12.97 15.62 9.19
C GLU A 47 -13.77 14.35 8.93
N ILE A 48 -14.95 14.45 8.30
CA ILE A 48 -15.74 13.29 7.87
C ILE A 48 -14.91 12.38 6.96
N SER A 49 -14.25 12.94 5.94
CA SER A 49 -13.44 12.13 5.01
C SER A 49 -12.26 11.43 5.71
N ILE A 50 -11.65 12.08 6.70
CA ILE A 50 -10.58 11.48 7.51
C ILE A 50 -11.14 10.33 8.36
N LEU A 51 -12.28 10.54 9.02
CA LEU A 51 -12.92 9.53 9.85
C LEU A 51 -13.37 8.32 9.02
N GLU A 52 -13.95 8.53 7.84
CA GLU A 52 -14.32 7.46 6.91
C GLU A 52 -13.11 6.62 6.48
N LYS A 53 -11.96 7.27 6.21
CA LYS A 53 -10.72 6.56 5.90
C LYS A 53 -10.21 5.74 7.09
N GLN A 54 -10.26 6.28 8.30
CA GLN A 54 -9.86 5.56 9.51
C GLN A 54 -10.74 4.34 9.76
N ILE A 55 -12.06 4.45 9.54
CA ILE A 55 -12.98 3.32 9.63
C ILE A 55 -12.61 2.24 8.61
N ALA A 56 -12.42 2.61 7.34
CA ALA A 56 -12.04 1.65 6.31
C ALA A 56 -10.71 0.95 6.60
N GLU A 57 -9.73 1.70 7.12
CA GLU A 57 -8.44 1.15 7.55
C GLU A 57 -8.60 0.16 8.71
N LEU A 58 -9.34 0.53 9.76
CA LEU A 58 -9.60 -0.33 10.91
C LEU A 58 -10.36 -1.60 10.51
N GLU A 59 -11.34 -1.50 9.61
CA GLU A 59 -12.05 -2.67 9.08
C GLU A 59 -11.14 -3.58 8.26
N SER A 60 -10.20 -3.01 7.51
CA SER A 60 -9.19 -3.80 6.79
C SER A 60 -8.24 -4.51 7.75
N GLN A 61 -7.78 -3.81 8.79
CA GLN A 61 -6.90 -4.40 9.82
C GLN A 61 -7.61 -5.49 10.59
N ASN A 62 -8.87 -5.29 10.96
CA ASN A 62 -9.66 -6.30 11.66
C ASN A 62 -9.86 -7.56 10.80
N ARG A 63 -10.14 -7.40 9.50
CA ARG A 63 -10.21 -8.53 8.55
C ARG A 63 -8.89 -9.29 8.45
N SER A 64 -7.77 -8.60 8.27
CA SER A 64 -6.46 -9.26 8.15
C SER A 64 -6.04 -9.97 9.46
N LEU A 65 -6.34 -9.37 10.62
CA LEU A 65 -6.15 -10.01 11.92
C LEU A 65 -7.03 -11.26 12.06
N GLY A 66 -8.29 -11.19 11.62
CA GLY A 66 -9.20 -12.33 11.60
C GLY A 66 -8.70 -13.47 10.71
N GLU A 67 -8.22 -13.16 9.51
CA GLU A 67 -7.61 -14.14 8.60
C GLU A 67 -6.35 -14.76 9.19
N TYR A 68 -5.50 -13.95 9.84
CA TYR A 68 -4.31 -14.44 10.51
C TYR A 68 -4.67 -15.40 11.66
N VAL A 69 -5.64 -15.02 12.51
CA VAL A 69 -6.15 -15.89 13.59
C VAL A 69 -6.73 -17.18 13.02
N ALA A 70 -7.49 -17.12 11.92
CA ALA A 70 -7.98 -18.31 11.25
C ALA A 70 -6.82 -19.20 10.76
N SER A 71 -5.79 -18.61 10.17
CA SER A 71 -4.63 -19.34 9.64
C SER A 71 -3.86 -20.10 10.72
N ILE A 72 -3.65 -19.50 11.90
CA ILE A 72 -2.91 -20.14 13.00
C ILE A 72 -3.71 -21.26 13.68
N ASN A 73 -5.04 -21.19 13.62
CA ASN A 73 -5.92 -22.21 14.17
C ASN A 73 -6.03 -23.46 13.29
N THR A 74 -5.54 -23.42 12.04
CA THR A 74 -5.55 -24.59 11.17
C THR A 74 -4.60 -25.69 11.65
N GLU A 75 -4.99 -26.95 11.46
CA GLU A 75 -4.13 -28.11 11.77
C GLU A 75 -2.79 -28.04 11.01
N SER A 76 -2.78 -27.54 9.78
CA SER A 76 -1.57 -27.37 8.98
C SER A 76 -0.56 -26.43 9.65
N PHE A 77 -1.03 -25.33 10.24
CA PHE A 77 -0.15 -24.40 10.96
C PHE A 77 0.38 -25.03 12.25
N GLN A 78 -0.48 -25.69 13.02
CA GLN A 78 -0.09 -26.41 14.24
C GLN A 78 0.94 -27.51 13.95
N GLU A 79 0.72 -28.29 12.89
CA GLU A 79 1.64 -29.32 12.44
C GLU A 79 2.97 -28.74 11.97
N LYS A 80 2.95 -27.63 11.24
CA LYS A 80 4.16 -26.93 10.81
C LYS A 80 4.98 -26.43 12.00
N GLU A 81 4.34 -25.84 13.01
CA GLU A 81 5.03 -25.41 14.23
C GLU A 81 5.49 -26.60 15.09
N ALA A 82 4.72 -27.68 15.18
CA ALA A 82 5.13 -28.92 15.86
C ALA A 82 6.35 -29.56 15.19
N ARG A 83 6.37 -29.65 13.85
CA ARG A 83 7.54 -30.14 13.08
C ARG A 83 8.77 -29.29 13.36
N LYS A 84 8.64 -27.96 13.37
CA LYS A 84 9.77 -27.04 13.62
C LYS A 84 10.28 -27.08 15.04
N ARG A 85 9.39 -27.08 16.04
CA ARG A 85 9.77 -26.90 17.45
C ARG A 85 10.03 -28.20 18.18
N LEU A 86 9.32 -29.25 17.79
CA LEU A 86 9.35 -30.54 18.49
C LEU A 86 9.97 -31.65 17.63
N ASN A 87 10.44 -31.34 16.42
CA ASN A 87 10.81 -32.36 15.41
C ASN A 87 9.71 -33.41 15.25
N PHE A 88 8.45 -32.99 15.41
CA PHE A 88 7.28 -33.86 15.41
C PHE A 88 7.15 -34.57 14.07
N GLN A 89 6.93 -35.89 14.12
CA GLN A 89 6.84 -36.76 12.95
C GLN A 89 5.62 -37.65 13.09
N LYS A 90 4.90 -37.84 11.98
CA LYS A 90 3.81 -38.82 11.90
C LYS A 90 4.37 -40.23 11.68
N PRO A 91 3.61 -41.29 12.03
CA PRO A 91 4.03 -42.66 11.76
C PRO A 91 4.35 -42.87 10.28
N GLY A 92 5.57 -43.29 9.96
CA GLY A 92 6.05 -43.50 8.58
C GLY A 92 6.91 -42.37 7.99
N GLU A 93 7.11 -41.26 8.70
CA GLU A 93 8.05 -40.20 8.31
C GLU A 93 9.47 -40.46 8.85
N SER A 94 10.51 -40.02 8.11
CA SER A 94 11.93 -40.15 8.51
C SER A 94 12.65 -38.79 8.51
N LEU A 95 13.29 -38.45 9.63
CA LEU A 95 14.02 -37.18 9.82
C LEU A 95 15.49 -37.31 9.40
N LEU A 96 15.89 -36.53 8.40
CA LEU A 96 17.29 -36.42 7.97
C LEU A 96 17.91 -35.15 8.60
N ILE A 97 18.81 -35.33 9.58
CA ILE A 97 19.57 -34.22 10.18
C ILE A 97 20.89 -34.07 9.43
N ILE A 98 21.07 -32.93 8.76
CA ILE A 98 22.32 -32.60 8.06
C ILE A 98 23.20 -31.77 9.00
N PRO A 99 24.34 -32.28 9.49
CA PRO A 99 25.24 -31.49 10.32
C PRO A 99 25.87 -30.36 9.48
N GLU A 100 25.81 -29.13 9.97
CA GLU A 100 26.37 -27.94 9.29
C GLU A 100 27.91 -28.00 9.09
N THR A 101 28.58 -28.97 9.71
CA THR A 101 30.04 -29.12 9.65
C THR A 101 30.46 -30.55 9.36
N LYS A 102 30.07 -31.07 8.20
CA LYS A 102 30.94 -32.01 7.49
C LYS A 102 31.10 -31.54 6.05
N THR A 103 32.18 -30.81 5.81
CA THR A 103 32.89 -30.89 4.53
C THR A 103 32.89 -32.35 4.09
N LEU A 104 32.16 -32.63 3.01
CA LEU A 104 32.17 -33.92 2.34
C LEU A 104 33.56 -34.11 1.70
N SER A 105 34.56 -34.40 2.54
CA SER A 105 35.82 -34.99 2.12
C SER A 105 35.64 -36.50 2.21
N ASN A 106 34.84 -37.05 1.29
CA ASN A 106 34.94 -38.46 0.99
C ASN A 106 35.94 -38.59 -0.15
N GLU A 107 37.11 -39.12 0.19
CA GLU A 107 38.09 -39.64 -0.74
C GLU A 107 37.40 -40.66 -1.67
N VAL A 108 37.42 -40.38 -2.96
CA VAL A 108 37.19 -41.37 -4.01
C VAL A 108 38.55 -41.55 -4.70
N PRO A 109 39.17 -42.74 -4.64
CA PRO A 109 40.39 -42.99 -5.36
C PRO A 109 40.07 -43.24 -6.83
N ASP A 110 40.81 -42.51 -7.68
CA ASP A 110 41.31 -42.86 -9.03
C ASP A 110 40.27 -43.42 -10.02
N ASN A 111 39.96 -42.80 -11.16
CA ASN A 111 40.90 -42.53 -12.24
C ASN A 111 40.20 -41.82 -13.43
N THR A 112 41.03 -41.12 -14.22
CA THR A 112 40.84 -40.76 -15.65
C THR A 112 39.92 -39.59 -16.05
N ILE A 113 40.57 -38.41 -16.21
CA ILE A 113 40.46 -37.43 -17.33
C ILE A 113 39.05 -36.83 -17.54
N LEU A 114 38.79 -35.56 -17.19
CA LEU A 114 39.16 -34.38 -18.00
C LEU A 114 39.33 -33.11 -17.13
N ASN A 115 40.58 -32.65 -17.08
CA ASN A 115 41.02 -31.26 -17.28
C ASN A 115 40.36 -30.12 -16.48
N THR A 116 41.12 -29.73 -15.45
CA THR A 116 41.46 -28.35 -15.06
C THR A 116 40.92 -27.21 -15.95
N THR A 117 40.00 -26.41 -15.40
CA THR A 117 39.92 -24.92 -15.41
C THR A 117 38.49 -24.44 -15.23
N ALA A 118 38.02 -24.36 -13.97
CA ALA A 118 36.79 -23.61 -13.67
C ALA A 118 36.71 -23.03 -12.26
N LYS A 119 37.86 -22.69 -11.63
CA LYS A 119 37.84 -21.78 -10.48
C LYS A 119 37.71 -20.36 -11.05
N GLY A 120 36.47 -19.86 -11.16
CA GLY A 120 36.19 -18.48 -11.60
C GLY A 120 35.05 -18.28 -12.61
N LYS A 121 34.28 -19.31 -12.98
CA LYS A 121 33.13 -19.11 -13.88
C LYS A 121 31.89 -18.72 -13.08
N SER A 122 31.32 -17.57 -13.42
CA SER A 122 30.06 -17.05 -12.85
C SER A 122 28.92 -18.07 -13.01
N ASN A 123 28.03 -18.14 -12.02
CA ASN A 123 26.95 -19.12 -11.98
C ASN A 123 26.11 -19.17 -13.28
N PRO A 124 25.72 -18.08 -13.94
CA PRO A 124 24.90 -18.13 -15.16
C PRO A 124 25.55 -18.93 -16.32
N ILE A 125 26.88 -18.85 -16.47
CA ILE A 125 27.63 -19.59 -17.50
C ILE A 125 27.55 -21.10 -17.27
N ARG A 126 27.52 -21.52 -16.00
CA ARG A 126 27.41 -22.94 -15.63
C ARG A 126 26.02 -23.49 -15.98
N TRP A 127 24.98 -22.69 -15.74
CA TRP A 127 23.60 -23.08 -16.07
C TRP A 127 23.43 -23.19 -17.59
N TRP A 128 23.91 -22.21 -18.34
CA TRP A 128 23.87 -22.27 -19.80
C TRP A 128 24.56 -23.53 -20.36
N GLN A 129 25.74 -23.86 -19.84
CA GLN A 129 26.46 -25.06 -20.26
C GLN A 129 25.66 -26.33 -19.92
N TYR A 130 25.10 -26.44 -18.71
CA TYR A 130 24.31 -27.61 -18.32
C TYR A 130 23.08 -27.82 -19.21
N PHE A 131 22.34 -26.77 -19.54
CA PHE A 131 21.09 -26.89 -20.31
C PHE A 131 21.30 -27.01 -21.82
N PHE A 132 22.42 -26.54 -22.36
CA PHE A 132 22.59 -26.39 -23.81
C PHE A 132 23.89 -26.99 -24.38
N SER A 133 24.77 -27.61 -23.57
CA SER A 133 26.03 -28.20 -24.09
C SER A 133 25.95 -29.68 -24.46
N SER A 134 24.78 -30.33 -24.39
CA SER A 134 24.61 -31.75 -24.75
C SER A 134 23.60 -31.94 -25.88
N SER A 135 23.83 -31.28 -27.00
CA SER A 135 23.15 -31.58 -28.26
C SER A 135 24.17 -31.76 -29.38
N THR A 136 24.81 -32.93 -29.41
CA THR A 136 25.22 -33.71 -30.61
C THR A 136 25.69 -35.08 -30.09
#